data_AF-A0A093ZDP0-F1
#
_entry.id   AF-A0A093ZDP0-F1
#
_cell.length_a   1.000
_cell.length_b   1.000
_cell.length_c   1.000
_cell.angle_alpha   90.00
_cell.angle_beta   90.00
_cell.angle_gamma   90.00
#
_symmetry.space_group_name_H-M   'P 1'
#
loop_
_entity.id
_entity.type
_entity.pdbx_description
1 polymer ?
#
loop_
_entity_poly.entity_id
_entity_poly.type
_entity_poly.pdbx_seq_one_letter_code
_entity_poly.pdbx_strand_id
1 'polypeptide(L)'
;MLYNKENGRLIDTNDRKEVLKYIDTLPLDRTVKSKPVLGVDDLLLLLNCHWACDKSVYHIERQRVRYMLILLLLFGTGHRPIELVDAKRKRRDNPGSDNDDLEGDIDIGGVEGDTRLYNALYYEDIRLLVVHDPDNSVQDVLAIEVKLSHHKGHNKRPKPTIFFFTEVDDPIFCAITHFVSLALADEAFEAPSLTTPKRVFEHNIHSPVNCTELYWKEEMLKRPIFR
;
A
#
# COMPACT_ATOMS: atom_id res chain seq x y z
N MET A 1 -0.28 -25.80 -7.23
CA MET A 1 0.42 -26.20 -8.48
C MET A 1 -0.50 -25.84 -9.64
N LEU A 2 0.05 -25.39 -10.78
CA LEU A 2 -0.73 -25.00 -11.97
C LEU A 2 -1.68 -26.14 -12.43
N TYR A 3 -1.21 -27.38 -12.36
CA TYR A 3 -2.00 -28.58 -12.66
C TYR A 3 -3.35 -28.64 -11.92
N ASN A 4 -3.36 -28.45 -10.60
CA ASN A 4 -4.59 -28.54 -9.82
C ASN A 4 -5.60 -27.44 -10.20
N LYS A 5 -5.09 -26.30 -10.67
CA LYS A 5 -5.90 -25.15 -11.08
C LYS A 5 -6.56 -25.39 -12.44
N GLU A 6 -5.87 -26.04 -13.37
CA GLU A 6 -6.38 -26.32 -14.72
C GLU A 6 -7.26 -27.58 -14.74
N ASN A 7 -6.94 -28.59 -13.92
CA ASN A 7 -7.61 -29.90 -13.98
C ASN A 7 -8.69 -30.11 -12.91
N GLY A 8 -8.90 -29.15 -12.00
CA GLY A 8 -9.94 -29.21 -10.96
C GLY A 8 -9.81 -30.40 -9.98
N ARG A 9 -8.67 -31.10 -9.98
CA ARG A 9 -8.39 -32.24 -9.11
C ARG A 9 -7.04 -32.07 -8.44
N LEU A 10 -6.97 -32.43 -7.17
CA LEU A 10 -5.73 -32.47 -6.41
C LEU A 10 -4.85 -33.62 -6.90
N ILE A 11 -3.62 -33.30 -7.32
CA ILE A 11 -2.56 -34.31 -7.48
C ILE A 11 -2.30 -34.98 -6.13
N ASP A 12 -2.27 -36.31 -6.15
CA ASP A 12 -1.84 -37.13 -5.03
C ASP A 12 -0.43 -36.74 -4.54
N THR A 13 -0.20 -36.85 -3.24
CA THR A 13 1.05 -36.37 -2.64
C THR A 13 2.26 -37.21 -3.05
N ASN A 14 2.08 -38.52 -3.31
CA ASN A 14 3.14 -39.37 -3.81
C ASN A 14 3.43 -39.08 -5.28
N ASP A 15 2.40 -38.95 -6.12
CA ASP A 15 2.55 -38.57 -7.52
C ASP A 15 3.28 -37.23 -7.66
N ARG A 16 2.97 -36.27 -6.79
CA ARG A 16 3.68 -34.97 -6.74
C ARG A 16 5.17 -35.15 -6.49
N LYS A 17 5.52 -35.94 -5.48
CA LYS A 17 6.93 -36.19 -5.12
C LYS A 17 7.63 -36.92 -6.25
N GLU A 18 6.95 -37.83 -6.93
CA GLU A 18 7.48 -38.56 -8.07
C GLU A 18 7.71 -37.63 -9.27
N VAL A 19 6.74 -36.78 -9.64
CA VAL A 19 6.90 -35.77 -10.70
C VAL A 19 8.05 -34.80 -10.39
N LEU A 20 8.20 -34.38 -9.13
CA LEU A 20 9.31 -33.50 -8.72
C LEU A 20 10.69 -34.17 -8.93
N LYS A 21 10.81 -35.50 -8.81
CA LYS A 21 12.07 -36.21 -9.11
C LYS A 21 12.48 -36.08 -10.58
N TYR A 22 11.51 -35.98 -11.49
CA TYR A 22 11.77 -35.84 -12.92
C TYR A 22 12.12 -34.41 -13.33
N ILE A 23 11.90 -33.39 -12.49
CA ILE A 23 12.29 -32.00 -12.79
C ILE A 23 13.81 -31.88 -13.01
N ASP A 24 14.61 -32.71 -12.33
CA ASP A 24 16.06 -32.82 -12.51
C ASP A 24 16.49 -33.49 -13.82
N THR A 25 15.57 -34.22 -14.46
CA THR A 25 15.83 -34.88 -15.75
C THR A 25 15.44 -34.03 -16.96
N LEU A 26 14.67 -32.96 -16.74
CA LEU A 26 14.25 -32.05 -17.81
C LEU A 26 15.37 -31.03 -18.11
N PRO A 27 15.55 -30.63 -19.38
CA PRO A 27 16.53 -29.61 -19.78
C PRO A 27 16.03 -28.19 -19.43
N LEU A 28 15.73 -27.96 -18.15
CA LEU A 28 15.27 -26.67 -17.65
C LEU A 28 16.47 -25.74 -17.44
N ASP A 29 16.30 -24.48 -17.81
CA ASP A 29 17.26 -23.43 -17.49
C ASP A 29 17.28 -23.19 -15.97
N ARG A 30 18.36 -23.63 -15.32
CA ARG A 30 18.63 -23.44 -13.89
C ARG A 30 19.54 -22.26 -13.62
N THR A 31 19.89 -21.48 -14.65
CA THR A 31 20.75 -20.33 -14.46
C THR A 31 20.07 -19.36 -13.49
N VAL A 32 20.77 -19.04 -12.41
CA VAL A 32 20.31 -18.02 -11.48
C VAL A 32 20.47 -16.68 -12.18
N LYS A 33 19.37 -16.16 -12.74
CA LYS A 33 19.35 -14.82 -13.30
C LYS A 33 19.57 -13.83 -12.16
N SER A 34 20.52 -12.91 -12.36
CA SER A 34 20.71 -11.77 -11.46
C SER A 34 19.39 -11.02 -11.32
N LYS A 35 19.00 -10.75 -10.08
CA LYS A 35 17.86 -9.89 -9.74
C LYS A 35 18.46 -8.66 -9.07
N PRO A 36 18.94 -7.67 -9.85
CA PRO A 36 19.47 -6.45 -9.26
C PRO A 36 18.39 -5.81 -8.39
N VAL A 37 18.79 -5.39 -7.19
CA VAL A 37 17.91 -4.70 -6.25
C VAL A 37 18.11 -3.20 -6.47
N LEU A 38 17.01 -2.45 -6.60
CA LEU A 38 17.09 -0.99 -6.70
C LEU A 38 17.70 -0.42 -5.42
N GLY A 39 18.79 0.33 -5.58
CA GLY A 39 19.38 1.14 -4.52
C GLY A 39 18.75 2.53 -4.41
N VAL A 40 19.30 3.35 -3.51
CA VAL A 40 18.89 4.75 -3.33
C VAL A 40 19.22 5.58 -4.57
N ASP A 41 20.36 5.35 -5.21
CA ASP A 41 20.75 6.05 -6.44
C ASP A 41 19.80 5.73 -7.60
N ASP A 42 19.36 4.47 -7.72
CA ASP A 42 18.38 4.05 -8.72
C ASP A 42 17.02 4.71 -8.44
N LEU A 43 16.63 4.82 -7.17
CA LEU A 43 15.44 5.56 -6.78
C LEU A 43 15.57 7.03 -7.18
N LEU A 44 16.66 7.71 -6.79
CA LEU A 44 16.90 9.10 -7.17
C LEU A 44 16.77 9.32 -8.69
N LEU A 45 17.41 8.44 -9.47
CA LEU A 45 17.33 8.49 -10.93
C LEU A 45 15.90 8.31 -11.43
N LEU A 46 15.15 7.35 -10.88
CA LEU A 46 13.76 7.09 -11.23
C LEU A 46 12.88 8.31 -10.92
N LEU A 47 13.03 8.88 -9.73
CA LEU A 47 12.25 10.03 -9.27
C LEU A 47 12.60 11.30 -10.07
N ASN A 48 13.89 11.53 -10.34
CA ASN A 48 14.34 12.65 -11.15
C ASN A 48 13.82 12.53 -12.60
N CYS A 49 13.89 11.34 -13.20
CA CYS A 49 13.30 11.09 -14.51
C CYS A 49 11.79 11.34 -14.50
N HIS A 50 11.07 10.89 -13.47
CA HIS A 50 9.61 11.07 -13.33
C HIS A 50 9.20 12.55 -13.26
N TRP A 51 9.96 13.38 -12.56
CA TRP A 51 9.62 14.81 -12.38
C TRP A 51 10.21 15.73 -13.45
N ALA A 52 11.46 15.51 -13.86
CA ALA A 52 12.19 16.43 -14.72
C ALA A 52 12.22 16.00 -16.20
N CYS A 53 12.14 14.69 -16.48
CA CYS A 53 12.32 14.17 -17.84
C CYS A 53 11.05 13.61 -18.48
N ASP A 54 10.09 13.14 -17.68
CA ASP A 54 8.87 12.55 -18.19
C ASP A 54 7.98 13.60 -18.87
N LYS A 55 7.70 13.38 -20.15
CA LYS A 55 6.82 14.22 -20.99
C LYS A 55 5.50 13.52 -21.29
N SER A 56 5.24 12.38 -20.66
CA SER A 56 3.98 11.66 -20.78
C SER A 56 2.83 12.56 -20.33
N VAL A 57 1.77 12.60 -21.13
CA VAL A 57 0.54 13.31 -20.79
C VAL A 57 -0.34 12.34 -20.01
N TYR A 58 -0.59 12.63 -18.74
CA TYR A 58 -1.53 11.86 -17.95
C TYR A 58 -2.96 12.31 -18.28
N HIS A 59 -3.93 11.38 -18.22
CA HIS A 59 -5.34 11.76 -18.35
C HIS A 59 -5.76 12.76 -17.27
N ILE A 60 -5.15 12.65 -16.09
CA ILE A 60 -5.29 13.58 -14.98
C ILE A 60 -3.90 13.78 -14.39
N GLU A 61 -3.37 15.01 -14.38
CA GLU A 61 -2.01 15.29 -13.86
C GLU A 61 -1.80 14.86 -12.41
N ARG A 62 -2.89 14.72 -11.63
CA ARG A 62 -2.87 14.12 -10.30
C ARG A 62 -2.25 12.71 -10.26
N GLN A 63 -2.34 11.96 -11.36
CA GLN A 63 -1.72 10.63 -11.47
C GLN A 63 -0.19 10.69 -11.36
N ARG A 64 0.44 11.81 -11.75
CA ARG A 64 1.88 12.03 -11.59
C ARG A 64 2.28 12.01 -10.11
N VAL A 65 1.53 12.71 -9.26
CA VAL A 65 1.74 12.73 -7.79
C VAL A 65 1.42 11.37 -7.16
N ARG A 66 0.33 10.72 -7.59
CA ARG A 66 -0.06 9.38 -7.10
C ARG A 66 1.02 8.34 -7.39
N TYR A 67 1.52 8.32 -8.62
CA TYR A 67 2.58 7.40 -9.05
C TYR A 67 3.84 7.57 -8.21
N MET A 68 4.21 8.82 -7.96
CA MET A 68 5.35 9.16 -7.12
C MET A 68 5.21 8.63 -5.68
N LEU A 69 4.05 8.85 -5.06
CA LEU A 69 3.77 8.31 -3.73
C LEU A 69 3.81 6.78 -3.72
N ILE A 70 3.28 6.13 -4.76
CA ILE A 70 3.34 4.66 -4.91
C ILE A 70 4.80 4.20 -4.93
N LEU A 71 5.67 4.84 -5.71
CA LEU A 71 7.09 4.47 -5.78
C LEU A 71 7.79 4.59 -4.41
N LEU A 72 7.55 5.68 -3.68
CA LEU A 72 8.14 5.90 -2.36
C LEU A 72 7.65 4.86 -1.34
N LEU A 73 6.34 4.56 -1.33
CA LEU A 73 5.78 3.52 -0.46
C LEU A 73 6.31 2.13 -0.82
N LEU A 74 6.43 1.79 -2.11
CA LEU A 74 6.98 0.50 -2.54
C LEU A 74 8.45 0.36 -2.18
N PHE A 75 9.24 1.42 -2.34
CA PHE A 75 10.65 1.42 -1.97
C PHE A 75 10.83 1.27 -0.46
N GLY A 76 10.05 2.01 0.34
CA GLY A 76 10.14 1.96 1.80
C GLY A 76 9.58 0.67 2.43
N THR A 77 8.57 0.06 1.82
CA THR A 77 7.90 -1.14 2.39
C THR A 77 8.33 -2.46 1.76
N GLY A 78 8.92 -2.45 0.56
CA GLY A 78 9.21 -3.66 -0.22
C GLY A 78 7.97 -4.48 -0.62
N HIS A 79 6.77 -3.91 -0.49
CA HIS A 79 5.51 -4.59 -0.80
C HIS A 79 5.23 -4.66 -2.30
N ARG A 80 4.23 -5.45 -2.70
CA ARG A 80 3.81 -5.54 -4.10
C ARG A 80 2.89 -4.37 -4.44
N PRO A 81 2.94 -3.83 -5.68
CA PRO A 81 2.03 -2.78 -6.13
C PRO A 81 0.55 -3.10 -5.88
N ILE A 82 0.14 -4.35 -6.09
CA ILE A 82 -1.24 -4.84 -5.91
C ILE A 82 -1.78 -4.69 -4.48
N GLU A 83 -0.92 -4.46 -3.49
CA GLU A 83 -1.32 -4.26 -2.09
C GLU A 83 -1.64 -2.78 -1.80
N LEU A 84 -1.14 -1.86 -2.65
CA LEU A 84 -1.40 -0.42 -2.58
C LEU A 84 -2.51 -0.01 -3.54
N VAL A 85 -2.42 -0.47 -4.80
CA VAL A 85 -3.33 -0.07 -5.89
C VAL A 85 -4.41 -1.12 -6.13
N ASP A 86 -5.59 -0.61 -6.50
CA ASP A 86 -6.84 -1.33 -6.68
C ASP A 86 -6.69 -2.74 -7.27
N ALA A 87 -6.78 -3.75 -6.41
CA ALA A 87 -7.10 -5.10 -6.80
C ALA A 87 -8.61 -5.32 -6.59
N LYS A 88 -9.36 -5.33 -7.69
CA LYS A 88 -10.79 -5.65 -7.69
C LYS A 88 -11.02 -6.94 -6.90
N ARG A 89 -11.78 -6.83 -5.80
CA ARG A 89 -12.21 -8.00 -5.03
C ARG A 89 -13.13 -8.82 -5.94
N LYS A 90 -12.81 -10.10 -6.18
CA LYS A 90 -13.70 -11.00 -6.91
C LYS A 90 -14.98 -11.13 -6.08
N ARG A 91 -16.09 -10.53 -6.54
CA ARG A 91 -17.40 -10.77 -5.94
C ARG A 91 -17.68 -12.27 -6.06
N ARG A 92 -18.15 -12.87 -4.96
CA ARG A 92 -18.79 -14.19 -5.02
C ARG A 92 -20.17 -13.94 -5.61
N ASP A 93 -20.26 -13.96 -6.93
CA ASP A 93 -21.56 -13.97 -7.59
C ASP A 93 -22.10 -15.41 -7.50
N ASN A 94 -23.24 -15.58 -6.81
CA ASN A 94 -23.98 -16.80 -6.46
C ASN A 94 -23.59 -17.52 -5.14
N PRO A 95 -24.50 -17.53 -4.13
CA PRO A 95 -24.34 -18.31 -2.90
C PRO A 95 -24.60 -19.83 -3.03
N GLY A 96 -24.79 -20.37 -4.24
CA GLY A 96 -25.38 -21.72 -4.41
C GLY A 96 -24.86 -22.56 -5.57
N SER A 97 -23.64 -22.34 -6.04
CA SER A 97 -22.99 -23.30 -6.94
C SER A 97 -22.07 -24.21 -6.12
N ASP A 98 -22.67 -25.29 -5.59
CA ASP A 98 -21.95 -26.41 -4.97
C ASP A 98 -21.14 -27.16 -6.04
N ASN A 99 -19.96 -26.62 -6.35
CA ASN A 99 -18.86 -27.40 -6.90
C ASN A 99 -17.69 -27.18 -5.93
N ASP A 100 -17.33 -28.25 -5.23
CA ASP A 100 -16.40 -28.30 -4.10
C ASP A 100 -15.04 -27.67 -4.39
N ASP A 101 -14.92 -26.39 -4.05
CA ASP A 101 -13.72 -25.84 -3.40
C ASP A 101 -14.00 -25.81 -1.90
N LEU A 102 -13.83 -26.96 -1.23
CA LEU A 102 -13.82 -27.04 0.24
C LEU A 102 -12.60 -26.28 0.79
N GLU A 103 -12.75 -24.96 0.90
CA GLU A 103 -12.13 -24.10 1.90
C GLU A 103 -13.00 -22.84 2.12
N GLY A 104 -14.31 -23.05 2.20
CA GLY A 104 -15.26 -22.05 2.70
C GLY A 104 -15.12 -21.93 4.21
N ASP A 105 -14.30 -20.98 4.68
CA ASP A 105 -14.40 -20.53 6.07
C ASP A 105 -15.28 -19.28 6.10
N ILE A 106 -16.36 -19.43 6.86
CA ILE A 106 -17.29 -18.39 7.29
C ILE A 106 -16.45 -17.34 8.04
N ASP A 107 -16.51 -16.10 7.57
CA ASP A 107 -15.95 -14.95 8.27
C ASP A 107 -16.84 -14.63 9.49
N ILE A 108 -16.68 -15.40 10.56
CA ILE A 108 -17.23 -15.05 11.87
C ILE A 108 -16.29 -13.99 12.46
N GLY A 109 -16.43 -12.74 12.02
CA GLY A 109 -15.58 -11.65 12.51
C GLY A 109 -15.86 -10.25 11.98
N GLY A 110 -16.62 -10.07 10.90
CA GLY A 110 -16.99 -8.75 10.39
C GLY A 110 -18.45 -8.44 10.67
N VAL A 111 -18.71 -7.46 11.54
CA VAL A 111 -20.03 -6.85 11.68
C VAL A 111 -20.51 -6.41 10.29
N GLU A 112 -21.71 -6.88 9.96
CA GLU A 112 -22.46 -6.61 8.74
C GLU A 112 -22.62 -5.09 8.56
N GLY A 113 -21.88 -4.49 7.61
CA GLY A 113 -22.05 -3.06 7.31
C GLY A 113 -21.00 -2.39 6.40
N ASP A 114 -19.76 -2.89 6.32
CA ASP A 114 -18.67 -2.06 5.80
C ASP A 114 -17.76 -2.78 4.78
N THR A 115 -18.34 -3.13 3.64
CA THR A 115 -17.61 -3.91 2.63
C THR A 115 -16.80 -2.98 1.72
N ARG A 116 -15.48 -2.86 1.97
CA ARG A 116 -14.54 -2.21 1.04
C ARG A 116 -14.72 -2.77 -0.37
N LEU A 117 -14.91 -1.89 -1.36
CA LEU A 117 -15.12 -2.26 -2.76
C LEU A 117 -13.84 -2.81 -3.42
N TYR A 118 -12.68 -2.32 -2.97
CA TYR A 118 -11.37 -2.58 -3.56
C TYR A 118 -10.39 -3.02 -2.47
N ASN A 119 -9.46 -3.91 -2.81
CA ASN A 119 -8.29 -4.16 -1.98
C ASN A 119 -7.24 -3.12 -2.39
N ALA A 120 -7.28 -1.96 -1.74
CA ALA A 120 -6.42 -0.80 -2.01
C ALA A 120 -6.05 -0.11 -0.70
N LEU A 121 -5.16 0.88 -0.75
CA LEU A 121 -4.84 1.74 0.38
C LEU A 121 -5.88 2.87 0.51
N TYR A 122 -6.55 2.96 1.67
CA TYR A 122 -7.56 3.96 1.99
C TYR A 122 -7.01 5.06 2.92
N TYR A 123 -7.72 6.19 3.03
CA TYR A 123 -7.37 7.22 4.02
C TYR A 123 -7.39 6.68 5.45
N GLU A 124 -8.32 5.80 5.80
CA GLU A 124 -8.34 5.16 7.12
C GLU A 124 -7.14 4.23 7.41
N ASP A 125 -6.41 3.82 6.37
CA ASP A 125 -5.20 3.01 6.49
C ASP A 125 -3.95 3.87 6.71
N ILE A 126 -4.05 5.21 6.65
CA ILE A 126 -2.95 6.14 6.92
C ILE A 126 -3.31 7.07 8.07
N ARG A 127 -2.45 7.16 9.09
CA ARG A 127 -2.55 8.17 10.14
C ARG A 127 -1.46 9.21 9.92
N LEU A 128 -1.83 10.49 9.91
CA LEU A 128 -0.87 11.59 9.85
C LEU A 128 -0.69 12.14 11.26
N LEU A 129 0.56 12.18 11.70
CA LEU A 129 0.97 12.53 13.05
C LEU A 129 1.87 13.75 13.00
N VAL A 130 1.69 14.64 13.96
CA VAL A 130 2.64 15.70 14.31
C VAL A 130 3.37 15.21 15.55
N VAL A 131 4.70 15.15 15.49
CA VAL A 131 5.55 14.57 16.53
C VAL A 131 6.55 15.61 17.00
N HIS A 132 6.64 15.80 18.32
CA HIS A 132 7.68 16.62 18.91
C HIS A 132 9.02 15.89 18.87
N ASP A 133 10.02 16.53 18.26
CA ASP A 133 11.38 16.00 18.26
C ASP A 133 12.09 16.42 19.57
N PRO A 134 12.46 15.46 20.45
CA PRO A 134 13.13 15.77 21.71
C PRO A 134 14.53 16.38 21.52
N ASP A 135 15.20 16.11 20.39
CA ASP A 135 16.53 16.60 20.07
C ASP A 135 16.49 17.93 19.28
N ASN A 136 15.37 18.19 18.60
CA ASN A 136 15.12 19.43 17.85
C ASN A 136 14.00 20.25 18.50
N SER A 137 14.36 21.09 19.45
CA SER A 137 13.42 21.93 20.21
C SER A 137 12.78 23.07 19.40
N VAL A 138 13.04 23.15 18.09
CA VAL A 138 12.66 24.32 17.26
C VAL A 138 11.34 24.10 16.54
N GLN A 139 11.04 22.87 16.09
CA GLN A 139 9.84 22.61 15.30
C GLN A 139 9.40 21.15 15.40
N ASP A 140 8.09 20.95 15.52
CA ASP A 140 7.49 19.62 15.44
C ASP A 140 7.53 19.10 13.99
N VAL A 141 7.71 17.79 13.82
CA VAL A 141 7.86 17.15 12.51
C VAL A 141 6.66 16.29 12.17
N LEU A 142 6.37 16.13 10.88
CA LEU A 142 5.34 15.20 10.43
C LEU A 142 5.85 13.76 10.36
N ALA A 143 4.98 12.82 10.73
CA ALA A 143 5.15 11.40 10.50
C ALA A 143 3.85 10.80 9.97
N ILE A 144 3.95 9.76 9.14
CA ILE A 144 2.79 8.95 8.75
C ILE A 144 2.95 7.50 9.20
N GLU A 145 1.87 6.95 9.72
CA GLU A 145 1.70 5.52 9.97
C GLU A 145 0.91 4.93 8.80
N VAL A 146 1.48 3.99 8.07
CA VAL A 146 0.84 3.33 6.92
C VAL A 146 0.57 1.87 7.26
N LYS A 147 -0.71 1.50 7.34
CA LYS A 147 -1.17 0.17 7.65
C LYS A 147 -1.47 -0.63 6.39
N LEU A 148 -0.66 -1.62 6.08
CA LEU A 148 -0.87 -2.54 4.96
C LEU A 148 -1.51 -3.83 5.47
N SER A 149 -2.75 -4.09 5.06
CA SER A 149 -3.55 -5.24 5.57
C SER A 149 -3.75 -6.36 4.54
N HIS A 150 -3.41 -6.13 3.27
CA HIS A 150 -3.77 -7.00 2.14
C HIS A 150 -2.54 -7.68 1.53
N HIS A 151 -2.05 -8.74 2.16
CA HIS A 151 -0.86 -9.46 1.68
C HIS A 151 -1.20 -10.64 0.77
N LYS A 152 -0.54 -10.73 -0.39
CA LYS A 152 -0.72 -11.87 -1.31
C LYS A 152 -0.21 -13.17 -0.68
N GLY A 153 -1.08 -14.18 -0.59
CA GLY A 153 -0.74 -15.54 -0.15
C GLY A 153 -1.03 -15.83 1.33
N HIS A 154 -1.43 -14.83 2.11
CA HIS A 154 -2.03 -15.05 3.43
C HIS A 154 -3.53 -15.33 3.26
N ASN A 155 -3.86 -16.56 2.89
CA ASN A 155 -5.24 -17.04 2.99
C ASN A 155 -5.66 -16.97 4.47
N LYS A 156 -6.70 -16.19 4.75
CA LYS A 156 -7.58 -16.26 5.93
C LYS A 156 -7.12 -15.68 7.27
N ARG A 157 -5.93 -15.06 7.39
CA ARG A 157 -5.56 -14.25 8.58
C ARG A 157 -4.78 -13.00 8.16
N PRO A 158 -5.43 -11.84 7.99
CA PRO A 158 -4.70 -10.60 7.74
C PRO A 158 -3.83 -10.29 8.95
N LYS A 159 -2.51 -10.30 8.75
CA LYS A 159 -1.56 -9.73 9.71
C LYS A 159 -1.20 -8.35 9.18
N PRO A 160 -1.88 -7.28 9.63
CA PRO A 160 -1.56 -5.95 9.17
C PRO A 160 -0.11 -5.62 9.55
N THR A 161 0.64 -5.11 8.59
CA THR A 161 1.99 -4.59 8.80
C THR A 161 1.92 -3.07 8.84
N ILE A 162 2.48 -2.47 9.89
CA ILE A 162 2.49 -1.02 10.08
C ILE A 162 3.88 -0.48 9.76
N PHE A 163 3.96 0.52 8.90
CA PHE A 163 5.17 1.21 8.52
C PHE A 163 5.12 2.66 8.96
N PHE A 164 6.23 3.19 9.46
CA PHE A 164 6.37 4.60 9.81
C PHE A 164 7.26 5.29 8.78
N PHE A 165 6.81 6.44 8.30
CA PHE A 165 7.62 7.35 7.49
C PHE A 165 7.69 8.69 8.23
N THR A 166 8.87 9.27 8.28
CA THR A 166 9.08 10.62 8.80
C THR A 166 9.25 11.59 7.65
N GLU A 167 9.16 12.88 7.95
CA GLU A 167 9.52 13.93 7.02
C GLU A 167 10.98 13.79 6.56
N VAL A 168 11.23 14.18 5.31
CA VAL A 168 12.55 14.18 4.68
C VAL A 168 12.72 15.56 4.06
N ASP A 169 13.88 16.19 4.30
CA ASP A 169 14.18 17.57 3.86
C ASP A 169 14.03 17.75 2.35
N ASP A 170 14.37 16.72 1.57
CA ASP A 170 14.21 16.70 0.12
C ASP A 170 12.78 16.28 -0.28
N PRO A 171 11.96 17.20 -0.84
CA PRO A 171 10.56 16.92 -1.14
C PRO A 171 10.36 15.77 -2.11
N ILE A 172 11.33 15.53 -3.00
CA ILE A 172 11.31 14.43 -3.97
C ILE A 172 11.34 13.07 -3.27
N PHE A 173 11.97 12.93 -2.10
CA PHE A 173 11.97 11.69 -1.32
C PHE A 173 10.89 11.63 -0.25
N CYS A 174 10.28 12.77 0.10
CA CYS A 174 9.32 12.85 1.18
C CYS A 174 7.95 12.29 0.78
N ALA A 175 7.62 11.08 1.26
CA ALA A 175 6.30 10.46 1.05
C ALA A 175 5.17 11.31 1.65
N ILE A 176 5.43 11.98 2.78
CA ILE A 176 4.47 12.86 3.46
C ILE A 176 4.09 14.04 2.57
N THR A 177 5.06 14.68 1.91
CA THR A 177 4.80 15.79 0.97
C THR A 177 3.83 15.38 -0.14
N HIS A 178 4.05 14.22 -0.74
CA HIS A 178 3.18 13.72 -1.80
C HIS A 178 1.79 13.32 -1.28
N PHE A 179 1.73 12.68 -0.11
CA PHE A 179 0.46 12.30 0.51
C PHE A 179 -0.37 13.51 0.95
N VAL A 180 0.23 14.47 1.66
CA VAL A 180 -0.43 15.73 2.08
C VAL A 180 -0.90 16.52 0.86
N SER A 181 -0.13 16.56 -0.23
CA SER A 181 -0.57 17.19 -1.48
C SER A 181 -1.87 16.55 -2.02
N LEU A 182 -1.98 15.22 -1.96
CA LEU A 182 -3.20 14.51 -2.36
C LEU A 182 -4.36 14.76 -1.39
N ALA A 183 -4.09 14.79 -0.08
CA ALA A 183 -5.08 15.04 0.96
C ALA A 183 -5.67 16.46 0.89
N LEU A 184 -4.82 17.46 0.65
CA LEU A 184 -5.25 18.84 0.42
C LEU A 184 -6.09 18.96 -0.85
N ALA A 185 -5.66 18.31 -1.95
CA ALA A 185 -6.42 18.30 -3.21
C ALA A 185 -7.77 17.58 -3.09
N ASP A 186 -7.93 16.70 -2.11
CA ASP A 186 -9.20 16.02 -1.77
C ASP A 186 -10.03 16.75 -0.72
N GLU A 187 -9.52 17.85 -0.16
CA GLU A 187 -10.09 18.51 1.03
C GLU A 187 -10.33 17.50 2.18
N ALA A 188 -9.37 16.59 2.39
CA ALA A 188 -9.57 15.40 3.20
C ALA A 188 -9.53 15.64 4.71
N PHE A 189 -8.91 16.74 5.16
CA PHE A 189 -8.72 17.06 6.57
C PHE A 189 -10.04 17.41 7.27
N GLU A 190 -10.24 16.85 8.47
CA GLU A 190 -11.39 17.19 9.31
C GLU A 190 -11.31 18.63 9.83
N ALA A 191 -10.11 19.05 10.27
CA ALA A 191 -9.89 20.38 10.80
C ALA A 191 -10.02 21.47 9.71
N PRO A 192 -10.96 22.43 9.83
CA PRO A 192 -11.16 23.48 8.83
C PRO A 192 -9.97 24.44 8.64
N SER A 193 -9.01 24.43 9.56
CA SER A 193 -7.79 25.24 9.50
C SER A 193 -6.70 24.65 8.59
N LEU A 194 -6.77 23.35 8.27
CA LEU A 194 -5.75 22.61 7.52
C LEU A 194 -6.03 22.64 6.01
N THR A 195 -6.04 23.85 5.44
CA THR A 195 -6.41 24.09 4.04
C THR A 195 -5.24 24.38 3.12
N THR A 196 -4.04 24.56 3.67
CA THR A 196 -2.83 24.90 2.90
C THR A 196 -1.64 24.06 3.36
N PRO A 197 -0.64 23.81 2.49
CA PRO A 197 0.56 23.08 2.89
C PRO A 197 1.22 23.69 4.12
N LYS A 198 1.38 25.02 4.14
CA LYS A 198 1.95 25.75 5.28
C LYS A 198 1.26 25.43 6.61
N ARG A 199 -0.07 25.39 6.64
CA ARG A 199 -0.85 25.08 7.85
C ARG A 199 -0.68 23.64 8.32
N VAL A 200 -0.40 22.71 7.42
CA VAL A 200 -0.19 21.29 7.74
C VAL A 200 1.25 21.07 8.25
N PHE A 201 2.25 21.60 7.54
CA PHE A 201 3.67 21.42 7.86
C PHE A 201 4.17 22.27 9.04
N GLU A 202 3.54 23.42 9.32
CA GLU A 202 3.85 24.26 10.49
C GLU A 202 2.88 24.02 11.66
N HIS A 203 2.14 22.90 11.64
CA HIS A 203 1.26 22.56 12.75
C HIS A 203 2.10 22.20 13.99
N ASN A 204 1.82 22.88 15.10
CA ASN A 204 2.54 22.66 16.36
C ASN A 204 1.62 22.03 17.40
N ILE A 205 2.20 21.20 18.24
CA ILE A 205 1.51 20.58 19.37
C ILE A 205 1.37 21.60 20.49
N HIS A 206 0.15 21.73 21.02
CA HIS A 206 -0.19 22.70 22.06
C HIS A 206 -0.72 22.00 23.32
N SER A 207 0.08 21.13 23.96
CA SER A 207 -0.23 20.47 25.24
C SER A 207 0.89 19.53 25.66
N PRO A 208 0.90 18.88 26.85
CA PRO A 208 2.02 18.06 27.32
C PRO A 208 2.21 16.73 26.55
N VAL A 209 1.58 16.59 25.39
CA VAL A 209 1.69 15.42 24.52
C VAL A 209 2.82 15.61 23.54
N ASN A 210 3.60 14.55 23.30
CA ASN A 210 4.70 14.55 22.35
C ASN A 210 4.26 14.18 20.92
N CYS A 211 2.98 13.83 20.73
CA CYS A 211 2.44 13.43 19.43
C CYS A 211 0.94 13.76 19.36
N THR A 212 0.50 14.33 18.24
CA THR A 212 -0.92 14.62 17.95
C THR A 212 -1.29 14.09 16.56
N GLU A 213 -2.45 13.46 16.42
CA GLU A 213 -2.96 12.97 15.14
C GLU A 213 -3.79 14.05 14.42
N LEU A 214 -3.60 14.15 13.10
CA LEU A 214 -4.43 14.95 12.20
C LEU A 214 -5.49 14.04 11.57
N TYR A 215 -6.75 14.33 11.85
CA TYR A 215 -7.88 13.49 11.46
C TYR A 215 -8.41 13.77 10.05
N TRP A 216 -8.97 12.73 9.44
CA TRP A 216 -9.67 12.79 8.15
C TRP A 216 -11.17 12.96 8.35
N LYS A 217 -11.85 13.62 7.41
CA LYS A 217 -13.31 13.66 7.38
C LYS A 217 -13.88 12.23 7.26
N GLU A 218 -15.03 11.98 7.88
CA GLU A 218 -15.65 10.65 7.90
C GLU A 218 -15.93 10.11 6.48
N GLU A 219 -16.38 10.97 5.56
CA GLU A 219 -16.65 10.59 4.16
C GLU A 219 -15.39 10.25 3.35
N MET A 220 -14.21 10.54 3.89
CA MET A 220 -12.91 10.27 3.27
C MET A 220 -12.33 8.92 3.68
N LEU A 221 -12.67 8.41 4.87
CA LEU A 221 -12.11 7.18 5.43
C LEU A 221 -12.18 5.99 4.46
N LYS A 222 -13.33 5.84 3.79
CA LYS A 222 -13.58 4.79 2.79
C LYS A 222 -13.26 5.19 1.36
N ARG A 223 -12.37 6.17 1.17
CA ARG A 223 -11.87 6.55 -0.16
C ARG A 223 -10.46 6.00 -0.41
N PRO A 224 -10.25 5.23 -1.50
CA PRO A 224 -8.90 4.86 -1.92
C PRO A 224 -8.07 6.11 -2.29
N ILE A 225 -6.80 6.11 -1.91
CA ILE A 225 -5.86 7.20 -2.19
C ILE A 225 -5.45 7.18 -3.68
N PHE A 226 -5.28 5.98 -4.24
CA PHE A 226 -4.89 5.75 -5.63
C PHE A 226 -6.12 5.37 -6.47
N ARG A 227 -6.73 6.38 -7.11
CA ARG A 227 -7.88 6.24 -8.03
C ARG A 227 -7.51 6.68 -9.43
#